data_AF-R7CGB6-F1
#
_entry.id   AF-R7CGB6-F1
#
_cell.length_a   1.000
_cell.length_b   1.000
_cell.length_c   1.000
_cell.angle_alpha   90.00
_cell.angle_beta   90.00
_cell.angle_gamma   90.00
#
_symmetry.space_group_name_H-M   'P 1'
#
loop_
_entity.id
_entity.type
_entity.pdbx_description
1 polymer ?
#
loop_
_entity_poly.entity_id
_entity_poly.type
_entity_poly.pdbx_seq_one_letter_code
_entity_poly.pdbx_strand_id
1 'polypeptide(L)'
;MFASTFLAGDMLNENYGRQAAHKGILVGLGGVLVFMVCTQISLLYTPSTTDVSHDAMALLFALNLRTSIASVAMCILANWLNVSLYAKIRELTHGKYLWLRNNVTTITCNCIENFLFVLLAFGGIYSPEQILAIACSTCAIEIFLALCDTPFLYLSRGKSKLLRQAEA
;
A
#
# COMPACT_ATOMS: atom_id res chain seq x y z
N MET A 1 2.89 10.95 -5.73
CA MET A 1 2.88 10.71 -4.27
C MET A 1 3.45 9.34 -3.89
N PHE A 2 3.08 8.24 -4.57
CA PHE A 2 3.53 6.90 -4.19
C PHE A 2 5.07 6.75 -4.12
N ALA A 3 5.78 7.17 -5.18
CA ALA A 3 7.24 7.12 -5.23
C ALA A 3 7.94 7.93 -4.12
N SER A 4 7.41 9.11 -3.76
CA SER A 4 8.00 9.95 -2.69
C SER A 4 7.76 9.37 -1.29
N THR A 5 6.61 8.75 -1.04
CA THR A 5 6.29 8.16 0.26
C THR A 5 7.07 6.87 0.50
N PHE A 6 7.24 6.04 -0.54
CA PHE A 6 8.10 4.85 -0.46
C PHE A 6 9.55 5.23 -0.21
N LEU A 7 10.08 6.18 -0.99
CA LEU A 7 11.44 6.69 -0.78
C LEU A 7 11.64 7.23 0.64
N ALA A 8 10.69 8.02 1.14
CA ALA A 8 10.74 8.55 2.51
C ALA A 8 10.68 7.43 3.56
N GLY A 9 9.86 6.39 3.35
CA GLY A 9 9.77 5.23 4.24
C GLY A 9 11.07 4.42 4.28
N ASP A 10 11.69 4.20 3.12
CA ASP A 10 12.98 3.51 3.01
C ASP A 10 14.10 4.31 3.69
N MET A 11 14.14 5.64 3.48
CA MET A 11 15.09 6.52 4.18
C MET A 11 14.89 6.51 5.70
N LEU A 12 13.64 6.43 6.18
CA LEU A 12 13.34 6.37 7.60
C LEU A 12 13.77 5.03 8.21
N ASN A 13 13.55 3.93 7.49
CA ASN A 13 13.94 2.59 7.92
C ASN A 13 15.47 2.42 7.95
N GLU A 14 16.19 2.99 6.98
CA GLU A 14 17.65 2.92 6.91
C GLU A 14 18.30 3.75 8.05
N ASN A 15 17.81 4.96 8.31
CA ASN A 15 18.43 5.86 9.30
C ASN A 15 18.01 5.57 10.75
N TYR A 16 16.80 5.05 10.98
CA TYR A 16 16.22 4.94 12.32
C TYR A 16 15.75 3.51 12.66
N GLY A 17 15.97 2.56 11.76
CA GLY A 17 15.62 1.16 11.95
C GLY A 17 14.12 0.87 11.93
N ARG A 18 13.81 -0.43 12.05
CA ARG A 18 12.45 -0.97 11.88
C ARG A 18 11.41 -0.39 12.83
N GLN A 19 11.78 -0.04 14.06
CA GLN A 19 10.85 0.50 15.04
C GLN A 19 10.40 1.93 14.69
N ALA A 20 11.28 2.75 14.11
CA ALA A 20 10.95 4.10 13.68
C ALA A 20 10.08 4.10 12.42
N ALA A 21 10.36 3.20 11.47
CA ALA A 21 9.51 3.00 10.29
C ALA A 21 8.07 2.61 10.69
N HIS A 22 7.91 1.67 11.63
CA HIS A 22 6.60 1.31 12.16
C HIS A 22 5.88 2.48 12.84
N LYS A 23 6.59 3.30 13.63
CA LYS A 23 6.01 4.51 14.22
C LYS A 23 5.59 5.52 13.16
N GLY A 24 6.38 5.70 12.10
CA GLY A 24 6.04 6.58 10.98
C GLY A 24 4.75 6.16 10.26
N ILE A 25 4.59 4.85 10.00
CA ILE A 25 3.35 4.29 9.44
C ILE A 25 2.18 4.53 10.40
N LEU A 26 2.37 4.32 11.71
CA LEU A 26 1.32 4.51 12.71
C LEU A 26 0.87 5.98 12.80
N VAL A 27 1.81 6.93 12.69
CA VAL A 27 1.50 8.37 12.62
C VAL A 27 0.73 8.70 11.35
N GLY A 28 1.13 8.14 10.19
CA GLY A 28 0.40 8.30 8.95
C GLY A 28 -1.03 7.76 9.03
N LEU A 29 -1.20 6.57 9.62
CA LEU A 29 -2.50 5.95 9.85
C LEU A 29 -3.37 6.78 10.82
N GLY A 30 -2.75 7.32 11.88
CA GLY A 30 -3.39 8.24 12.80
C GLY A 30 -3.85 9.53 12.11
N GLY A 31 -3.04 10.09 11.21
CA GLY A 31 -3.40 11.25 10.40
C GLY A 31 -4.60 10.99 9.49
N VAL A 32 -4.62 9.83 8.82
CA VAL A 32 -5.77 9.40 8.00
C VAL A 32 -7.03 9.23 8.85
N LEU A 33 -6.92 8.64 10.04
CA LEU A 33 -8.05 8.51 10.97
C LEU A 33 -8.59 9.86 11.46
N VAL A 34 -7.71 10.79 11.84
CA VAL A 34 -8.12 12.14 12.24
C VAL A 34 -8.79 12.86 11.08
N PHE A 35 -8.23 12.80 9.88
CA PHE A 35 -8.83 13.38 8.68
C PHE A 35 -10.21 12.76 8.38
N MET A 36 -10.32 11.44 8.47
CA MET A 36 -11.58 10.72 8.30
C MET A 36 -12.64 11.20 9.32
N VAL A 37 -12.30 11.33 10.60
CA VAL A 37 -13.23 11.86 11.62
C VAL A 37 -13.60 13.33 11.35
N CYS A 38 -12.63 14.18 11.02
CA CYS A 38 -12.88 15.59 10.71
C CYS A 38 -13.81 15.77 9.50
N THR A 39 -13.63 14.98 8.44
CA THR A 39 -14.51 15.02 7.27
C THR A 39 -15.93 14.58 7.61
N GLN A 40 -16.11 13.55 8.47
CA GLN A 40 -17.45 13.16 8.94
C GLN A 40 -18.11 14.23 9.80
N ILE A 41 -17.35 14.87 10.70
CA ILE A 41 -17.85 15.99 11.51
C ILE A 41 -18.26 17.16 10.59
N SER A 42 -17.48 17.44 9.55
CA SER A 42 -17.79 18.51 8.58
C SER A 42 -19.12 18.30 7.86
N LEU A 43 -19.55 17.05 7.65
CA LEU A 43 -20.85 16.73 7.02
C LEU A 43 -22.04 16.93 7.95
N LEU A 44 -21.82 17.02 9.27
CA LEU A 44 -22.88 17.28 10.24
C LEU A 44 -23.28 18.76 10.31
N TYR A 45 -22.49 19.66 9.72
CA TYR A 45 -22.80 21.08 9.69
C TYR A 45 -23.88 21.41 8.67
N THR A 46 -24.83 22.27 9.07
CA THR A 46 -25.84 22.80 8.15
C THR A 46 -25.20 23.81 7.19
N PRO A 47 -25.28 23.60 5.86
CA PRO A 47 -24.72 24.53 4.89
C PRO A 47 -25.42 25.89 4.92
N SER A 48 -24.66 26.95 4.61
CA SER A 48 -25.21 28.29 4.39
C SER A 48 -26.06 28.31 3.12
N THR A 49 -27.03 29.21 3.03
CA THR A 49 -27.86 29.42 1.83
C THR A 49 -27.07 29.91 0.61
N THR A 50 -25.85 30.41 0.83
CA THR A 50 -24.91 30.84 -0.23
C THR A 50 -23.87 29.77 -0.59
N ASP A 51 -23.92 28.59 0.04
CA ASP A 51 -22.94 27.53 -0.19
C ASP A 51 -23.26 26.77 -1.48
N VAL A 52 -22.28 26.74 -2.38
CA VAL A 52 -22.35 26.04 -3.68
C VAL A 52 -21.48 24.77 -3.70
N SER A 53 -20.68 24.54 -2.65
CA SER A 53 -19.65 23.50 -2.61
C SER A 53 -20.05 22.31 -1.73
N HIS A 54 -21.07 22.47 -0.89
CA HIS A 54 -21.47 21.46 0.08
C HIS A 54 -21.76 20.09 -0.55
N ASP A 55 -22.52 20.04 -1.64
CA ASP A 55 -22.89 18.77 -2.30
C ASP A 55 -21.67 18.05 -2.89
N ALA A 56 -20.74 18.80 -3.49
CA ALA A 56 -19.50 18.24 -4.02
C ALA A 56 -18.60 17.73 -2.89
N MET A 57 -18.49 18.47 -1.78
CA MET A 57 -17.74 18.03 -0.60
C MET A 57 -18.35 16.78 0.04
N ALA A 58 -19.69 16.71 0.12
CA ALA A 58 -20.40 15.54 0.64
C ALA A 58 -20.09 14.27 -0.15
N LEU A 59 -20.08 14.36 -1.47
CA LEU A 59 -19.71 13.24 -2.34
C LEU A 59 -18.25 12.81 -2.11
N LEU A 60 -17.31 13.76 -2.06
CA LEU A 60 -15.88 13.47 -1.87
C LEU A 60 -15.60 12.86 -0.49
N PHE A 61 -16.24 13.34 0.56
CA PHE A 61 -16.06 12.84 1.93
C PHE A 61 -16.72 11.48 2.14
N ALA A 62 -17.86 11.22 1.52
CA ALA A 62 -18.47 9.88 1.51
C ALA A 62 -17.57 8.86 0.79
N LEU A 63 -16.98 9.24 -0.35
CA LEU A 63 -16.02 8.41 -1.06
C LEU A 63 -14.74 8.21 -0.23
N ASN A 64 -14.25 9.25 0.45
CA ASN A 64 -13.07 9.16 1.31
C ASN A 64 -13.26 8.12 2.42
N LEU A 65 -14.38 8.15 3.14
CA LEU A 65 -14.69 7.19 4.21
C LEU A 65 -14.61 5.75 3.69
N ARG A 66 -15.27 5.49 2.56
CA ARG A 66 -15.30 4.18 1.92
C ARG A 66 -13.91 3.71 1.50
N THR A 67 -13.13 4.56 0.82
CA THR A 67 -11.78 4.24 0.35
C THR A 67 -10.80 4.02 1.49
N SER A 68 -10.87 4.82 2.56
CA SER A 68 -10.04 4.65 3.76
C SER A 68 -10.29 3.32 4.45
N ILE A 69 -11.56 2.92 4.63
CA ILE A 69 -11.93 1.63 5.22
C ILE A 69 -11.42 0.47 4.34
N ALA A 70 -11.63 0.56 3.02
CA ALA A 70 -11.13 -0.44 2.08
C ALA A 70 -9.60 -0.57 2.17
N SER A 71 -8.87 0.55 2.22
CA SER A 71 -7.40 0.55 2.33
C SER A 71 -6.90 -0.12 3.60
N VAL A 72 -7.49 0.19 4.76
CA VAL A 72 -7.10 -0.44 6.04
C VAL A 72 -7.38 -1.94 6.01
N ALA A 73 -8.56 -2.35 5.53
CA ALA A 73 -8.92 -3.76 5.43
C ALA A 73 -7.96 -4.53 4.50
N MET A 74 -7.63 -3.96 3.35
CA MET A 74 -6.73 -4.57 2.37
C MET A 74 -5.30 -4.63 2.86
N CYS A 75 -4.81 -3.61 3.57
CA CYS A 75 -3.49 -3.63 4.20
C CYS A 75 -3.35 -4.78 5.21
N ILE A 76 -4.38 -5.05 6.02
CA ILE A 76 -4.36 -6.18 6.97
C ILE A 76 -4.35 -7.51 6.20
N LEU A 77 -5.22 -7.66 5.21
CA LEU A 77 -5.33 -8.87 4.41
C LEU A 77 -4.04 -9.17 3.63
N ALA A 78 -3.47 -8.15 2.98
CA ALA A 78 -2.24 -8.25 2.20
C ALA A 78 -1.05 -8.65 3.08
N ASN A 79 -0.94 -8.10 4.27
CA ASN A 79 0.10 -8.49 5.23
C ASN A 79 -0.02 -9.96 5.64
N TRP A 80 -1.24 -10.44 5.90
CA TRP A 80 -1.47 -11.85 6.26
C TRP A 80 -1.18 -12.80 5.09
N LEU A 81 -1.61 -12.43 3.87
CA LEU A 81 -1.32 -13.18 2.65
C LEU A 81 0.18 -13.22 2.35
N ASN A 82 0.89 -12.10 2.52
CA ASN A 82 2.31 -11.99 2.30
C ASN A 82 3.09 -12.96 3.19
N VAL A 83 2.84 -12.97 4.50
CA VAL A 83 3.50 -13.89 5.43
C VAL A 83 3.24 -15.36 5.05
N SER A 84 1.99 -15.69 4.71
CA SER A 84 1.59 -17.06 4.37
C SER A 84 2.20 -17.54 3.04
N LEU A 85 2.14 -16.72 2.00
CA LEU A 85 2.72 -17.03 0.68
C LEU A 85 4.25 -17.10 0.75
N TYR A 86 4.89 -16.20 1.49
CA TYR A 86 6.33 -16.20 1.66
C TYR A 86 6.83 -17.48 2.34
N ALA A 87 6.14 -17.93 3.39
CA ALA A 87 6.46 -19.18 4.08
C ALA A 87 6.29 -20.40 3.15
N LYS A 88 5.17 -20.46 2.42
CA LYS A 88 4.88 -21.55 1.47
C LYS A 88 5.92 -21.63 0.34
N ILE A 89 6.27 -20.49 -0.26
CA ILE A 89 7.28 -20.45 -1.33
C ILE A 89 8.68 -20.77 -0.78
N ARG A 90 9.00 -20.37 0.46
CA ARG A 90 10.27 -20.74 1.11
C ARG A 90 10.40 -22.26 1.28
N GLU A 91 9.33 -22.93 1.70
CA GLU A 91 9.29 -24.38 1.88
C GLU A 91 9.46 -25.10 0.53
N LEU A 92 8.70 -24.68 -0.48
CA LEU A 92 8.77 -25.23 -1.85
C LEU A 92 10.13 -25.04 -2.53
N THR A 93 10.83 -23.94 -2.24
CA THR A 93 12.13 -23.62 -2.87
C THR A 93 13.33 -24.05 -2.04
N HIS A 94 13.12 -24.69 -0.89
CA HIS A 94 14.15 -25.03 0.11
C HIS A 94 15.08 -23.85 0.44
N GLY A 95 14.55 -22.62 0.35
CA GLY A 95 15.31 -21.38 0.58
C GLY A 95 16.33 -20.99 -0.50
N LYS A 96 16.41 -21.68 -1.64
CA LYS A 96 17.45 -21.50 -2.65
C LYS A 96 17.27 -20.25 -3.53
N TYR A 97 16.02 -19.87 -3.85
CA TYR A 97 15.70 -18.76 -4.76
C TYR A 97 15.01 -17.60 -4.06
N LEU A 98 15.83 -16.76 -3.41
CA LEU A 98 15.30 -15.63 -2.63
C LEU A 98 14.64 -14.55 -3.51
N TRP A 99 15.14 -14.32 -4.73
CA TRP A 99 14.55 -13.37 -5.66
C TRP A 99 13.17 -13.80 -6.14
N LEU A 100 13.01 -15.10 -6.45
CA LEU A 100 11.78 -15.67 -6.92
C LEU A 100 10.73 -15.56 -5.80
N ARG A 101 11.12 -15.91 -4.57
CA ARG A 101 10.25 -15.75 -3.40
C ARG A 101 9.84 -14.31 -3.19
N ASN A 102 10.77 -13.36 -3.25
CA ASN A 102 10.46 -11.95 -3.01
C ASN A 102 9.50 -11.41 -4.08
N ASN A 103 9.85 -11.56 -5.35
CA ASN A 103 9.06 -11.02 -6.45
C ASN A 103 7.70 -11.69 -6.59
N VAL A 104 7.65 -13.03 -6.54
CA VAL A 104 6.37 -13.74 -6.68
C VAL A 104 5.45 -13.40 -5.53
N THR A 105 5.96 -13.31 -4.29
CA THR A 105 5.12 -12.93 -3.15
C THR A 105 4.66 -11.48 -3.26
N THR A 106 5.57 -10.52 -3.50
CA THR A 106 5.24 -9.09 -3.60
C THR A 106 4.25 -8.82 -4.73
N ILE A 107 4.49 -9.34 -5.93
CA ILE A 107 3.59 -9.15 -7.09
C ILE A 107 2.22 -9.76 -6.81
N THR A 108 2.17 -11.00 -6.29
CA THR A 108 0.90 -11.67 -6.03
C THR A 108 0.10 -10.94 -4.94
N CYS A 109 0.77 -10.53 -3.86
CA CYS A 109 0.12 -9.81 -2.77
C CYS A 109 -0.40 -8.44 -3.19
N ASN A 110 0.43 -7.64 -3.88
CA ASN A 110 0.03 -6.30 -4.33
C ASN A 110 -1.13 -6.39 -5.34
N CYS A 111 -1.07 -7.31 -6.30
CA CYS A 111 -2.16 -7.51 -7.26
C CYS A 111 -3.48 -7.88 -6.58
N ILE A 112 -3.45 -8.79 -5.58
CA ILE A 112 -4.65 -9.17 -4.82
C ILE A 112 -5.15 -8.00 -3.97
N GLU A 113 -4.24 -7.29 -3.29
CA GLU A 113 -4.56 -6.11 -2.48
C GLU A 113 -5.27 -5.05 -3.32
N ASN A 114 -4.67 -4.67 -4.45
CA ASN A 114 -5.21 -3.66 -5.34
C ASN A 114 -6.54 -4.11 -5.97
N PHE A 115 -6.65 -5.36 -6.42
CA PHE A 115 -7.89 -5.85 -7.02
C PHE A 115 -9.07 -5.80 -6.03
N LEU A 116 -8.85 -6.29 -4.81
CA LEU A 116 -9.87 -6.26 -3.76
C LEU A 116 -10.13 -4.84 -3.26
N PHE A 117 -9.10 -3.99 -3.22
CA PHE A 117 -9.26 -2.56 -2.90
C PHE A 117 -10.18 -1.88 -3.89
N VAL A 118 -9.93 -2.00 -5.19
CA VAL A 118 -10.75 -1.36 -6.24
C VAL A 118 -12.18 -1.90 -6.17
N LEU A 119 -12.36 -3.21 -5.95
CA LEU A 119 -13.68 -3.80 -5.79
C LEU A 119 -14.45 -3.22 -4.59
N LEU A 120 -13.80 -3.11 -3.43
CA LEU A 120 -14.43 -2.59 -2.20
C LEU A 120 -14.64 -1.08 -2.24
N ALA A 121 -13.68 -0.33 -2.79
CA ALA A 121 -13.73 1.12 -2.89
C ALA A 121 -14.75 1.62 -3.92
N PHE A 122 -14.88 0.91 -5.04
CA PHE A 122 -15.62 1.38 -6.22
C PHE A 122 -16.80 0.50 -6.63
N GLY A 123 -16.99 -0.67 -5.99
CA GLY A 123 -18.11 -1.57 -6.26
C GLY A 123 -19.47 -0.88 -6.12
N GLY A 124 -20.33 -0.99 -7.12
CA GLY A 124 -21.65 -0.36 -7.12
C GLY A 124 -21.65 1.16 -7.39
N ILE A 125 -20.47 1.77 -7.62
CA ILE A 125 -20.36 3.15 -8.14
C ILE A 125 -20.02 3.10 -9.63
N TYR A 126 -19.03 2.28 -9.99
CA TYR A 126 -18.57 2.11 -11.37
C TYR A 126 -19.02 0.77 -11.94
N SER A 127 -19.07 0.69 -13.28
CA SER A 127 -19.36 -0.56 -13.98
C SER A 127 -18.27 -1.62 -13.73
N PRO A 128 -18.60 -2.92 -13.81
CA PRO A 128 -17.61 -3.99 -13.66
C PRO A 128 -16.42 -3.87 -14.63
N GLU A 129 -16.66 -3.39 -15.86
CA GLU A 129 -15.62 -3.15 -16.86
C GLU A 129 -14.65 -2.04 -16.43
N GLN A 130 -15.17 -0.94 -15.87
CA GLN A 130 -14.33 0.14 -15.35
C GLN A 130 -13.51 -0.31 -14.14
N ILE A 131 -14.14 -1.06 -13.21
CA ILE A 131 -13.44 -1.63 -12.04
C ILE A 131 -12.30 -2.54 -12.49
N LEU A 132 -12.57 -3.41 -13.46
CA LEU A 132 -11.56 -4.31 -14.01
C LEU A 132 -10.44 -3.53 -14.72
N ALA A 133 -10.79 -2.53 -15.53
CA ALA A 133 -9.82 -1.69 -16.22
C ALA A 133 -8.90 -0.94 -15.24
N ILE A 134 -9.45 -0.36 -14.17
CA ILE A 134 -8.69 0.32 -13.12
C ILE A 134 -7.78 -0.68 -12.41
N ALA A 135 -8.32 -1.82 -11.95
CA ALA A 135 -7.56 -2.83 -11.24
C ALA A 135 -6.40 -3.38 -12.10
N CYS A 136 -6.66 -3.76 -13.35
CA CYS A 136 -5.65 -4.28 -14.26
C CYS A 136 -4.58 -3.23 -14.60
N SER A 137 -4.97 -1.98 -14.85
CA SER A 137 -4.02 -0.91 -15.18
C SER A 137 -3.06 -0.63 -14.02
N THR A 138 -3.59 -0.55 -12.80
CA THR A 138 -2.77 -0.34 -11.60
C THR A 138 -1.88 -1.55 -11.32
N CYS A 139 -2.41 -2.79 -11.44
CA CYS A 139 -1.59 -4.00 -11.29
C CYS A 139 -0.43 -4.03 -12.29
N ALA A 140 -0.64 -3.62 -13.55
CA ALA A 140 0.41 -3.59 -14.56
C ALA A 140 1.54 -2.63 -14.18
N ILE A 141 1.21 -1.46 -13.65
CA ILE A 141 2.18 -0.46 -13.16
C ILE A 141 2.95 -1.03 -11.96
N GLU A 142 2.27 -1.66 -11.01
CA GLU A 142 2.91 -2.25 -9.82
C GLU A 142 3.84 -3.41 -10.17
N ILE A 143 3.45 -4.26 -11.11
CA ILE A 143 4.31 -5.35 -11.63
C ILE A 143 5.57 -4.75 -12.25
N PHE A 144 5.42 -3.73 -13.09
CA PHE A 144 6.57 -3.05 -13.72
C PHE A 144 7.52 -2.47 -12.66
N LEU A 145 6.98 -1.77 -11.65
CA LEU A 145 7.77 -1.23 -10.54
C LEU A 145 8.48 -2.31 -9.74
N ALA A 146 7.79 -3.41 -9.38
CA ALA A 146 8.40 -4.52 -8.65
C ALA A 146 9.55 -5.19 -9.42
N LEU A 147 9.41 -5.31 -10.75
CA LEU A 147 10.48 -5.79 -11.62
C LEU A 147 11.66 -4.80 -11.65
N CYS A 148 11.40 -3.49 -11.69
CA CYS A 148 12.42 -2.45 -11.60
C CYS A 148 13.14 -2.44 -10.23
N ASP A 149 12.47 -2.79 -9.13
CA ASP A 149 13.07 -2.84 -7.79
C ASP A 149 14.02 -4.03 -7.61
N THR A 150 13.81 -5.11 -8.37
CA THR A 150 14.61 -6.34 -8.30
C THR A 150 16.13 -6.12 -8.47
N PRO A 151 16.63 -5.41 -9.50
CA PRO A 151 18.06 -5.13 -9.64
C PRO A 151 18.64 -4.29 -8.49
N PHE A 152 17.89 -3.33 -7.94
CA PHE A 152 18.34 -2.53 -6.79
C PHE A 152 18.48 -3.38 -5.52
N LEU A 153 17.57 -4.33 -5.32
CA LEU A 153 17.60 -5.26 -4.18
C LEU A 153 18.84 -6.17 -4.19
N TYR A 154 19.30 -6.57 -5.39
CA TYR A 154 20.55 -7.30 -5.57
C TYR A 154 21.79 -6.44 -5.29
N LEU A 155 21.78 -5.17 -5.70
CA LEU A 155 22.87 -4.23 -5.42
C LEU A 155 23.02 -3.94 -3.91
N SER A 156 21.92 -3.83 -3.18
CA SER A 156 21.92 -3.63 -1.71
C SER A 156 22.51 -4.84 -0.96
N ARG A 157 22.19 -6.07 -1.38
CA ARG A 157 22.75 -7.29 -0.77
C ARG A 157 24.26 -7.45 -0.97
N GLY A 158 24.81 -6.95 -2.07
CA GLY A 158 26.25 -6.95 -2.32
C GLY A 158 27.02 -6.19 -1.23
N LYS A 159 26.50 -5.03 -0.80
CA LYS A 159 27.13 -4.21 0.24
C LYS A 159 27.01 -4.82 1.64
N SER A 160 25.88 -5.44 1.98
CA SER A 160 25.67 -6.05 3.31
C SER A 160 26.59 -7.25 3.60
N LYS A 161 26.91 -8.07 2.59
CA LYS A 161 27.90 -9.16 2.73
C LYS A 161 29.33 -8.64 2.86
N LEU A 162 29.68 -7.58 2.12
CA LEU A 162 31.01 -6.96 2.17
C LEU A 162 31.27 -6.26 3.51
N LEU A 163 30.27 -5.58 4.08
CA LEU A 163 30.39 -4.95 5.41
C LEU A 163 30.57 -5.99 6.51
N ARG A 164 29.82 -7.10 6.47
CA ARG A 164 30.02 -8.22 7.42
C ARG A 164 31.33 -8.99 7.26
N GLN A 165 31.98 -8.91 6.10
CA GLN A 165 33.34 -9.46 5.88
C GLN A 165 34.45 -8.46 6.23
N ALA A 166 34.14 -7.16 6.28
CA ALA A 166 35.08 -6.13 6.73
C ALA A 166 35.09 -5.95 8.26
N GLU A 167 34.02 -6.39 8.94
CA GLU A 167 33.89 -6.39 10.41
C GLU A 167 34.30 -7.73 11.07
N ALA A 168 34.76 -8.72 10.31
CA ALA A 168 35.20 -10.05 10.79
C ALA A 168 36.70 -10.25 10.53
#